data_AF-A0A831Z476-F1
#
_entry.id   AF-A0A831Z476-F1
#
_cell.length_a   1.000
_cell.length_b   1.000
_cell.length_c   1.000
_cell.angle_alpha   90.00
_cell.angle_beta   90.00
_cell.angle_gamma   90.00
#
_symmetry.space_group_name_H-M   'P 1'
#
loop_
_entity.id
_entity.type
_entity.pdbx_description
1 polymer ?
#
loop_
_entity_poly.entity_id
_entity_poly.type
_entity_poly.pdbx_seq_one_letter_code
_entity_poly.pdbx_strand_id
1 'polypeptide(L)'
;MSETTSSAKKLPFHLVLLLAICVTYFSVWLHEAGHWAVLEALQCRPTMGFAGIIQQWDTPPSSPHHWQRISYPNLGTAWLRLERLPQTPQQWTWMLLAGQMVAVLLLVVGILLYKTSSSHTLKAAGLMLAFVNGAMALPKIVSWIMGGIGDLYFVGFYSGINPAWVKGAFIVVLGSGLVWSLRQFPCPIRRRWMQALVLAYIIVVIPLQKANAVIRSAVEQELPWATPLAGWSKPVWWVTAGFLLLLVGWYLLAENHFRNGRE
;
A
#
# COMPACT_ATOMS: atom_id res chain seq x y z
N MET A 1 -11.75 29.38 21.94
CA MET A 1 -10.81 28.32 22.36
C MET A 1 -9.60 28.41 21.43
N SER A 2 -8.47 28.90 21.92
CA SER A 2 -7.24 28.94 21.10
C SER A 2 -6.76 27.52 20.87
N GLU A 3 -6.68 27.11 19.60
CA GLU A 3 -6.03 25.86 19.25
C GLU A 3 -4.55 25.97 19.63
N THR A 4 -4.17 25.37 20.76
CA THR A 4 -2.81 24.90 20.96
C THR A 4 -2.53 23.96 19.80
N THR A 5 -1.85 24.49 18.77
CA THR A 5 -1.44 23.73 17.60
C THR A 5 -0.60 22.56 18.11
N SER A 6 -1.21 21.37 18.16
CA SER A 6 -0.62 20.13 18.66
C SER A 6 0.83 20.04 18.22
N SER A 7 1.77 19.91 19.18
CA SER A 7 3.21 19.85 18.92
C SER A 7 3.58 18.79 17.86
N ALA A 8 2.79 17.72 17.74
CA ALA A 8 2.88 16.72 16.67
C ALA A 8 2.98 17.31 15.24
N LYS A 9 2.47 18.53 15.02
CA LYS A 9 2.48 19.23 13.73
C LYS A 9 3.82 19.95 13.45
N LYS A 10 4.69 20.11 14.46
CA LYS A 10 5.93 20.91 14.41
C LYS A 10 7.19 20.12 14.05
N LEU A 11 7.08 18.84 13.69
CA LEU A 11 8.24 18.02 13.30
C LEU A 11 9.06 18.69 12.17
N PRO A 12 10.40 18.60 12.25
CA PRO A 12 11.27 19.05 11.17
C PRO A 12 11.04 18.20 9.92
N PHE A 13 11.27 18.80 8.75
CA PHE A 13 10.93 18.18 7.46
C PHE A 13 11.54 16.79 7.28
N HIS A 14 12.79 16.57 7.68
CA HIS A 14 13.45 15.27 7.53
C HIS A 14 12.76 14.15 8.33
N LEU A 15 12.24 14.44 9.54
CA LEU A 15 11.46 13.45 10.31
C LEU A 15 10.08 13.20 9.70
N VAL A 16 9.44 14.24 9.14
CA VAL A 16 8.18 14.07 8.40
C VAL A 16 8.40 13.23 7.14
N LEU A 17 9.48 13.48 6.40
CA LEU A 17 9.85 12.74 5.21
C LEU A 17 10.18 11.28 5.51
N LEU A 18 11.00 11.02 6.54
CA LEU A 18 11.34 9.65 6.94
C LEU A 18 10.09 8.86 7.35
N LEU A 19 9.18 9.48 8.10
CA LEU A 19 7.89 8.87 8.44
C LEU A 19 7.05 8.61 7.20
N ALA A 20 6.95 9.59 6.29
CA ALA A 20 6.20 9.43 5.05
C ALA A 20 6.73 8.27 4.21
N ILE A 21 8.06 8.13 4.09
CA ILE A 21 8.74 7.03 3.40
C ILE A 21 8.35 5.68 4.05
N CYS A 22 8.49 5.56 5.37
CA CYS A 22 8.17 4.32 6.08
C CYS A 22 6.69 3.95 5.95
N VAL A 23 5.79 4.91 6.22
CA VAL A 23 4.34 4.70 6.17
C VAL A 23 3.88 4.38 4.74
N THR A 24 4.45 5.01 3.71
CA THR A 24 4.14 4.70 2.31
C THR A 24 4.54 3.27 1.98
N TYR A 25 5.75 2.85 2.37
CA TYR A 25 6.21 1.48 2.16
C TYR A 25 5.31 0.46 2.85
N PHE A 26 5.04 0.64 4.15
CA PHE A 26 4.18 -0.28 4.90
C PHE A 26 2.74 -0.29 4.39
N SER A 27 2.22 0.83 3.89
CA SER A 27 0.88 0.85 3.30
C SER A 27 0.81 0.01 2.03
N VAL A 28 1.84 0.07 1.17
CA VAL A 28 1.94 -0.80 -0.02
C VAL A 28 2.12 -2.25 0.39
N TRP A 29 3.07 -2.54 1.30
CA TRP A 29 3.33 -3.91 1.74
C TRP A 29 2.10 -4.54 2.41
N LEU A 30 1.38 -3.82 3.27
CA LEU A 30 0.16 -4.31 3.90
C LEU A 30 -1.00 -4.45 2.90
N HIS A 31 -1.12 -3.58 1.90
CA HIS A 31 -2.07 -3.74 0.80
C HIS A 31 -1.85 -5.11 0.13
N GLU A 32 -0.61 -5.41 -0.24
CA GLU A 32 -0.27 -6.71 -0.83
C GLU A 32 -0.44 -7.87 0.16
N ALA A 33 -0.16 -7.65 1.45
CA ALA A 33 -0.43 -8.64 2.50
C ALA A 33 -1.92 -8.97 2.65
N GLY A 34 -2.81 -8.02 2.38
CA GLY A 34 -4.25 -8.26 2.31
C GLY A 34 -4.61 -9.29 1.24
N HIS A 35 -4.10 -9.11 0.01
CA HIS A 35 -4.28 -10.07 -1.09
C HIS A 35 -3.68 -11.43 -0.75
N TRP A 36 -2.44 -11.44 -0.26
CA TRP A 36 -1.72 -12.63 0.17
C TRP A 36 -2.50 -13.43 1.21
N ALA A 37 -2.99 -12.78 2.27
CA ALA A 37 -3.69 -13.45 3.35
C ALA A 37 -4.95 -14.20 2.88
N VAL A 38 -5.72 -13.60 1.97
CA VAL A 38 -6.89 -14.27 1.39
C VAL A 38 -6.46 -15.44 0.51
N LEU A 39 -5.42 -15.28 -0.31
CA LEU A 39 -4.92 -16.36 -1.16
C LEU A 39 -4.35 -17.54 -0.35
N GLU A 40 -3.64 -17.28 0.74
CA GLU A 40 -3.16 -18.32 1.65
C GLU A 40 -4.31 -19.02 2.36
N ALA A 41 -5.32 -18.28 2.84
CA ALA A 41 -6.51 -18.86 3.44
C ALA A 41 -7.28 -19.74 2.45
N LEU A 42 -7.26 -19.37 1.16
CA LEU A 42 -7.79 -20.17 0.06
C LEU A 42 -6.81 -21.23 -0.44
N GLN A 43 -5.66 -21.47 0.20
CA GLN A 43 -4.66 -22.45 -0.22
C GLN A 43 -4.25 -22.30 -1.69
N CYS A 44 -4.16 -21.07 -2.20
CA CYS A 44 -3.67 -20.75 -3.54
C CYS A 44 -2.14 -20.66 -3.59
N ARG A 45 -1.48 -20.60 -2.43
CA ARG A 45 -0.02 -20.50 -2.25
C ARG A 45 0.65 -19.50 -3.20
N PRO A 46 0.33 -18.20 -3.08
CA PRO A 46 0.85 -17.19 -3.98
C PRO A 46 2.36 -17.00 -3.82
N THR A 47 3.02 -16.58 -4.91
CA THR A 47 4.33 -15.92 -4.81
C THR A 47 4.14 -14.42 -5.01
N MET A 48 4.37 -13.67 -3.94
CA MET A 48 4.23 -12.22 -3.90
C MET A 48 5.57 -11.52 -4.13
N GLY A 49 5.55 -10.48 -4.95
CA GLY A 49 6.63 -9.51 -5.12
C GLY A 49 6.42 -8.25 -4.29
N PHE A 50 7.04 -7.14 -4.71
CA PHE A 50 6.90 -5.85 -4.04
C PHE A 50 5.58 -5.14 -4.33
N ALA A 51 5.00 -5.40 -5.50
CA ALA A 51 3.81 -4.71 -6.01
C ALA A 51 2.73 -5.72 -6.44
N GLY A 52 2.60 -6.79 -5.66
CA GLY A 52 1.57 -7.81 -5.80
C GLY A 52 2.06 -9.17 -6.27
N ILE A 53 1.09 -10.02 -6.61
CA ILE A 53 1.34 -11.38 -7.08
C ILE A 53 2.27 -11.31 -8.29
N ILE A 54 3.28 -12.18 -8.33
CA ILE A 54 4.14 -12.30 -9.49
C ILE A 54 3.29 -12.76 -10.68
N GLN A 55 3.17 -11.88 -11.66
CA GLN A 55 2.32 -12.09 -12.83
C GLN A 55 2.94 -11.54 -14.10
N GLN A 56 2.54 -12.12 -15.23
CA GLN A 56 2.85 -11.61 -16.55
C GLN A 56 1.68 -11.78 -17.51
N TRP A 57 1.64 -10.90 -18.52
CA TRP A 57 0.57 -10.84 -19.49
C TRP A 57 1.09 -11.24 -20.86
N ASP A 58 0.28 -12.01 -21.57
CA ASP A 58 0.38 -12.46 -22.96
C ASP A 58 1.58 -13.37 -23.29
N THR A 59 2.73 -13.16 -22.67
CA THR A 59 3.89 -14.04 -22.79
C THR A 59 3.80 -15.20 -21.79
N PRO A 60 3.84 -16.46 -22.25
CA PRO A 60 3.89 -17.61 -21.36
C PRO A 60 5.23 -17.67 -20.61
N PRO A 61 5.23 -18.17 -19.36
CA PRO A 61 6.46 -18.34 -18.59
C PRO A 61 7.35 -19.40 -19.20
N SER A 62 8.66 -19.15 -19.14
CA SER A 62 9.68 -20.09 -19.61
C SER A 62 9.58 -21.46 -18.93
N SER A 63 9.20 -21.49 -17.65
CA SER A 63 8.86 -22.69 -16.87
C SER A 63 7.42 -22.56 -16.37
N PRO A 64 6.42 -23.21 -17.01
CA PRO A 64 5.01 -23.06 -16.64
C PRO A 64 4.61 -23.80 -15.37
N HIS A 65 5.52 -24.60 -14.81
CA HIS A 65 5.29 -25.27 -13.53
C HIS A 65 5.02 -24.22 -12.44
N HIS A 66 3.92 -24.36 -11.69
CA HIS A 66 3.45 -23.40 -10.67
C HIS A 66 2.95 -22.04 -11.21
N TRP A 67 2.66 -21.95 -12.50
CA TRP A 67 1.93 -20.81 -13.06
C TRP A 67 0.52 -21.22 -13.44
N GLN A 68 -0.44 -20.38 -13.07
CA GLN A 68 -1.84 -20.54 -13.47
C GLN A 68 -2.17 -19.55 -14.57
N ARG A 69 -2.79 -20.07 -15.62
CA ARG A 69 -3.26 -19.27 -16.74
C ARG A 69 -4.70 -18.84 -16.53
N ILE A 70 -5.00 -17.57 -16.76
CA ILE A 70 -6.36 -17.03 -16.85
C ILE A 70 -6.49 -16.16 -18.09
N SER A 71 -7.56 -16.35 -18.85
CA SER A 71 -7.80 -15.59 -20.09
C SER A 71 -9.04 -14.73 -19.94
N TYR A 72 -8.89 -13.44 -20.25
CA TYR A 72 -9.95 -12.45 -20.24
C TYR A 72 -10.25 -12.03 -21.69
N PRO A 73 -11.52 -12.10 -22.15
CA PRO A 73 -11.87 -11.84 -23.54
C PRO A 73 -11.34 -10.50 -24.10
N ASN A 74 -11.26 -9.47 -23.26
CA ASN A 74 -10.91 -8.11 -23.68
C ASN A 74 -9.52 -7.65 -23.18
N LEU A 75 -8.82 -8.44 -22.36
CA LEU A 75 -7.58 -8.02 -21.69
C LEU A 75 -6.38 -8.92 -22.00
N GLY A 76 -6.59 -10.03 -22.71
CA GLY A 76 -5.54 -10.99 -23.00
C GLY A 76 -5.41 -12.08 -21.94
N THR A 77 -4.23 -12.69 -21.87
CA THR A 77 -3.98 -13.84 -20.98
C THR A 77 -3.00 -13.47 -19.89
N ALA A 78 -3.41 -13.60 -18.63
CA ALA A 78 -2.52 -13.47 -17.49
C ALA A 78 -2.01 -14.83 -17.02
N TRP A 79 -0.75 -14.85 -16.66
CA TRP A 79 -0.08 -15.96 -15.97
C TRP A 79 0.25 -15.49 -14.56
N LEU A 80 -0.26 -16.21 -13.56
CA LEU A 80 -0.15 -15.89 -12.14
C LEU A 80 0.68 -16.95 -11.43
N ARG A 81 1.67 -16.56 -10.63
CA ARG A 81 2.48 -17.49 -9.84
C ARG A 81 1.71 -17.95 -8.59
N LEU A 82 0.84 -18.93 -8.79
CA LEU A 82 -0.04 -19.55 -7.81
C LEU A 82 -0.02 -21.08 -7.99
N GLU A 83 -0.26 -21.84 -6.93
CA GLU A 83 -0.49 -23.29 -7.07
C GLU A 83 -1.85 -23.62 -7.68
N ARG A 84 -2.85 -22.78 -7.41
CA ARG A 84 -4.19 -22.88 -8.00
C ARG A 84 -4.88 -21.52 -8.03
N LEU A 85 -5.84 -21.36 -8.93
CA LEU A 85 -6.70 -20.17 -8.98
C LEU A 85 -7.79 -20.21 -7.89
N PRO A 86 -8.27 -19.04 -7.44
CA PRO A 86 -9.57 -18.94 -6.81
C PRO A 86 -10.65 -19.58 -7.71
N GLN A 87 -11.51 -20.40 -7.11
CA GLN A 87 -12.44 -21.29 -7.83
C GLN A 87 -13.78 -20.63 -8.15
N THR A 88 -14.16 -19.60 -7.39
CA THR A 88 -15.45 -18.91 -7.58
C THR A 88 -15.26 -17.42 -7.78
N PRO A 89 -16.19 -16.73 -8.47
CA PRO A 89 -16.16 -15.26 -8.60
C PRO A 89 -16.10 -14.57 -7.24
N GLN A 90 -16.79 -15.10 -6.23
CA GLN A 90 -16.76 -14.56 -4.88
C GLN A 90 -15.36 -14.60 -4.24
N GLN A 91 -14.62 -15.71 -4.42
CA GLN A 91 -13.25 -15.82 -3.92
C GLN A 91 -12.32 -14.80 -4.60
N TRP A 92 -12.47 -14.59 -5.91
CA TRP A 92 -11.77 -13.53 -6.64
C TRP A 92 -12.11 -12.15 -6.08
N THR A 93 -13.40 -11.85 -5.89
CA THR A 93 -13.85 -10.59 -5.32
C THR A 93 -13.24 -10.34 -3.94
N TRP A 94 -13.23 -11.34 -3.05
CA TRP A 94 -12.63 -11.20 -1.72
C TRP A 94 -11.13 -10.94 -1.79
N MET A 95 -10.41 -11.72 -2.60
CA MET A 95 -8.97 -11.54 -2.77
C MET A 95 -8.65 -10.13 -3.26
N LEU A 96 -9.33 -9.65 -4.31
CA LEU A 96 -9.09 -8.33 -4.90
C LEU A 96 -9.54 -7.17 -3.99
N LEU A 97 -10.58 -7.36 -3.18
CA LEU A 97 -11.01 -6.36 -2.20
C LEU A 97 -10.05 -6.27 -1.02
N ALA A 98 -9.40 -7.36 -0.63
CA ALA A 98 -8.63 -7.43 0.61
C ALA A 98 -7.55 -6.35 0.71
N GLY A 99 -6.72 -6.18 -0.33
CA GLY A 99 -5.70 -5.11 -0.33
C GLY A 99 -6.32 -3.71 -0.28
N GLN A 100 -7.40 -3.48 -1.01
CA GLN A 100 -8.10 -2.19 -1.02
C GLN A 100 -8.71 -1.85 0.35
N MET A 101 -9.23 -2.86 1.06
CA MET A 101 -9.77 -2.72 2.41
C MET A 101 -8.69 -2.41 3.45
N VAL A 102 -7.44 -2.87 3.25
CA VAL A 102 -6.32 -2.51 4.11
C VAL A 102 -6.09 -1.00 4.12
N ALA A 103 -6.12 -0.34 2.97
CA ALA A 103 -5.95 1.13 2.92
C ALA A 103 -7.04 1.86 3.73
N VAL A 104 -8.29 1.38 3.66
CA VAL A 104 -9.40 1.92 4.46
C VAL A 104 -9.18 1.66 5.96
N LEU A 105 -8.76 0.45 6.32
CA LEU A 105 -8.46 0.09 7.71
C LEU A 105 -7.32 0.96 8.28
N LEU A 106 -6.22 1.12 7.54
CA LEU A 106 -5.10 1.96 7.94
C LEU A 106 -5.48 3.43 8.08
N LEU A 107 -6.35 3.93 7.19
CA LEU A 107 -6.92 5.26 7.33
C LEU A 107 -7.68 5.41 8.66
N VAL A 108 -8.58 4.46 8.98
CA VAL A 108 -9.36 4.49 10.23
C VAL A 108 -8.45 4.37 11.45
N VAL A 109 -7.51 3.42 11.45
CA VAL A 109 -6.52 3.25 12.53
C VAL A 109 -5.70 4.52 12.71
N GLY A 110 -5.27 5.17 11.63
CA GLY A 110 -4.54 6.44 11.68
C GLY A 110 -5.35 7.57 12.33
N ILE A 111 -6.61 7.70 11.95
CA ILE A 111 -7.54 8.68 12.55
C ILE A 111 -7.72 8.40 14.05
N LEU A 112 -7.93 7.13 14.42
CA LEU A 112 -8.10 6.74 15.82
C LEU A 112 -6.83 7.05 16.63
N LEU A 113 -5.65 6.61 16.16
CA LEU A 113 -4.37 6.91 16.80
C LEU A 113 -4.15 8.40 16.99
N TYR A 114 -4.49 9.22 15.98
CA TYR A 114 -4.40 10.68 16.09
C TYR A 114 -5.33 11.27 17.15
N LYS A 115 -6.58 10.78 17.23
CA LYS A 115 -7.60 11.34 18.13
C LYS A 115 -7.42 10.88 19.58
N THR A 116 -7.08 9.60 19.79
CA THR A 116 -7.13 8.98 21.13
C THR A 116 -5.78 8.97 21.83
N SER A 117 -4.66 9.06 21.11
CA SER A 117 -3.34 8.98 21.74
C SER A 117 -2.99 10.24 22.53
N SER A 118 -2.42 10.06 23.71
CA SER A 118 -1.78 11.13 24.48
C SER A 118 -0.37 11.45 23.98
N SER A 119 0.31 10.51 23.31
CA SER A 119 1.66 10.70 22.77
C SER A 119 1.65 11.54 21.49
N HIS A 120 2.45 12.60 21.45
CA HIS A 120 2.63 13.42 20.26
C HIS A 120 3.26 12.65 19.09
N THR A 121 4.15 11.70 19.40
CA THR A 121 4.77 10.80 18.41
C THR A 121 3.73 9.90 17.75
N LEU A 122 2.92 9.23 18.55
CA LEU A 122 1.85 8.37 18.03
C LEU A 122 0.78 9.18 17.29
N LYS A 123 0.49 10.41 17.72
CA LYS A 123 -0.37 11.34 16.97
C LYS A 123 0.21 11.67 15.60
N ALA A 124 1.51 11.99 15.51
CA ALA A 124 2.16 12.26 14.23
C ALA A 124 2.14 11.03 13.31
N ALA A 125 2.43 9.84 13.85
CA ALA A 125 2.35 8.58 13.13
C ALA A 125 0.93 8.29 12.61
N GLY A 126 -0.08 8.40 13.47
CA GLY A 126 -1.48 8.20 13.11
C GLY A 126 -1.96 9.18 12.03
N LEU A 127 -1.57 10.45 12.14
CA LEU A 127 -1.90 11.46 11.14
C LEU A 127 -1.21 11.16 9.79
N MET A 128 0.06 10.73 9.79
CA MET A 128 0.72 10.33 8.54
C MET A 128 0.07 9.09 7.93
N LEU A 129 -0.31 8.11 8.76
CA LEU A 129 -0.99 6.89 8.31
C LEU A 129 -2.31 7.22 7.60
N ALA A 130 -3.13 8.08 8.22
CA ALA A 130 -4.36 8.58 7.60
C ALA A 130 -4.09 9.39 6.32
N PHE A 131 -3.05 10.22 6.34
CA PHE A 131 -2.71 11.10 5.22
C PHE A 131 -2.23 10.32 3.99
N VAL A 132 -1.31 9.37 4.15
CA VAL A 132 -0.78 8.51 3.08
C VAL A 132 -1.90 7.65 2.48
N ASN A 133 -2.69 6.97 3.33
CA ASN A 133 -3.75 6.09 2.84
C ASN A 133 -4.89 6.87 2.20
N GLY A 134 -5.23 8.05 2.73
CA GLY A 134 -6.17 8.96 2.06
C GLY A 134 -5.65 9.43 0.69
N ALA A 135 -4.35 9.71 0.57
CA ALA A 135 -3.74 10.14 -0.68
C ALA A 135 -3.78 9.07 -1.78
N MET A 136 -4.02 7.80 -1.46
CA MET A 136 -4.23 6.74 -2.46
C MET A 136 -5.49 6.97 -3.32
N ALA A 137 -6.37 7.91 -2.95
CA ALA A 137 -7.45 8.37 -3.83
C ALA A 137 -6.91 9.04 -5.11
N LEU A 138 -5.78 9.74 -5.05
CA LEU A 138 -5.22 10.49 -6.19
C LEU A 138 -4.83 9.58 -7.36
N PRO A 139 -3.98 8.54 -7.20
CA PRO A 139 -3.66 7.64 -8.31
C PRO A 139 -4.90 6.88 -8.81
N LYS A 140 -5.91 6.64 -7.95
CA LYS A 140 -7.19 6.04 -8.36
C LYS A 140 -7.99 6.98 -9.28
N ILE A 141 -8.05 8.28 -8.97
CA ILE A 141 -8.68 9.29 -9.83
C ILE A 141 -7.97 9.35 -11.19
N VAL A 142 -6.63 9.46 -11.18
CA VAL A 142 -5.83 9.49 -12.41
C VAL A 142 -6.08 8.23 -13.24
N SER A 143 -6.00 7.05 -12.60
CA SER A 143 -6.29 5.77 -13.23
C SER A 143 -7.73 5.71 -13.77
N TRP A 144 -8.72 6.33 -13.13
CA TRP A 144 -10.08 6.38 -13.69
C TRP A 144 -10.11 7.19 -14.98
N ILE A 145 -9.57 8.42 -14.95
CA ILE A 145 -9.56 9.31 -16.12
C ILE A 145 -8.82 8.66 -17.30
N MET A 146 -7.74 7.93 -17.03
CA MET A 146 -6.95 7.24 -18.06
C MET A 146 -7.50 5.88 -18.47
N GLY A 147 -8.66 5.45 -17.96
CA GLY A 147 -9.21 4.11 -18.27
C GLY A 147 -8.38 2.95 -17.72
N GLY A 148 -7.55 3.19 -16.70
CA GLY A 148 -6.67 2.20 -16.09
C GLY A 148 -7.42 1.08 -15.38
N ILE A 149 -6.92 -0.14 -15.62
CA ILE A 149 -7.43 -1.41 -15.09
C ILE A 149 -6.57 -1.85 -13.91
N GLY A 150 -7.22 -2.42 -12.88
CA GLY A 150 -6.57 -2.89 -11.65
C GLY A 150 -7.59 -3.59 -10.74
N ASP A 151 -7.27 -3.78 -9.46
CA ASP A 151 -8.08 -4.60 -8.55
C ASP A 151 -9.56 -4.22 -8.55
N LEU A 152 -9.88 -2.94 -8.41
CA LEU A 152 -11.26 -2.45 -8.34
C LEU A 152 -12.04 -2.67 -9.65
N TYR A 153 -11.34 -2.75 -10.79
CA TYR A 153 -11.98 -3.17 -12.03
C TYR A 153 -12.38 -4.65 -11.96
N PHE A 154 -11.46 -5.52 -11.54
CA PHE A 154 -11.72 -6.94 -11.43
C PHE A 154 -12.73 -7.27 -10.31
N VAL A 155 -12.78 -6.48 -9.23
CA VAL A 155 -13.84 -6.58 -8.23
C VAL A 155 -15.20 -6.41 -8.88
N GLY A 156 -15.38 -5.36 -9.68
CA GLY A 156 -16.63 -5.13 -10.41
C GLY A 156 -16.95 -6.28 -11.38
N PHE A 157 -15.95 -6.70 -12.16
CA PHE A 157 -16.08 -7.83 -13.09
C PHE A 157 -16.57 -9.12 -12.42
N TYR A 158 -15.95 -9.54 -11.31
CA TYR A 158 -16.30 -10.79 -10.63
C TYR A 158 -17.57 -10.69 -9.76
N SER A 159 -17.90 -9.50 -9.25
CA SER A 159 -19.10 -9.30 -8.43
C SER A 159 -20.36 -8.97 -9.25
N GLY A 160 -20.22 -8.70 -10.55
CA GLY A 160 -21.30 -8.21 -11.39
C GLY A 160 -21.70 -6.75 -11.12
N ILE A 161 -20.95 -6.04 -10.27
CA ILE A 161 -21.16 -4.61 -10.00
C ILE A 161 -20.38 -3.80 -11.03
N ASN A 162 -20.94 -2.71 -11.54
CA ASN A 162 -20.21 -1.87 -12.49
C ASN A 162 -18.91 -1.33 -11.85
N PRO A 163 -17.72 -1.60 -12.46
CA PRO A 163 -16.40 -1.21 -11.96
C PRO A 163 -16.25 0.25 -11.54
N ALA A 164 -16.94 1.17 -12.23
CA ALA A 164 -16.88 2.60 -11.97
C ALA A 164 -17.46 2.94 -10.58
N TRP A 165 -18.54 2.27 -10.17
CA TRP A 165 -19.15 2.49 -8.85
C TRP A 165 -18.24 1.98 -7.73
N VAL A 166 -17.64 0.80 -7.91
CA VAL A 166 -16.69 0.24 -6.95
C VAL A 166 -15.50 1.18 -6.79
N LYS A 167 -14.91 1.63 -7.90
CA LYS A 167 -13.78 2.58 -7.88
C LYS A 167 -14.16 3.92 -7.26
N GLY A 168 -15.33 4.45 -7.58
CA GLY A 168 -15.86 5.70 -7.04
C GLY A 168 -16.07 5.66 -5.53
N ALA A 169 -16.61 4.56 -4.99
CA ALA A 169 -16.78 4.40 -3.56
C ALA A 169 -15.43 4.51 -2.80
N PHE A 170 -14.40 3.81 -3.26
CA PHE A 170 -13.07 3.90 -2.65
C PHE A 170 -12.43 5.29 -2.79
N ILE A 171 -12.63 5.97 -3.92
CA ILE A 171 -12.14 7.35 -4.10
C ILE A 171 -12.81 8.29 -3.11
N VAL A 172 -14.13 8.18 -2.90
CA VAL A 172 -14.86 9.01 -1.94
C VAL A 172 -14.36 8.77 -0.52
N VAL A 173 -14.23 7.51 -0.11
CA VAL A 173 -13.78 7.17 1.25
C VAL A 173 -12.35 7.66 1.52
N LEU A 174 -11.41 7.28 0.65
CA LEU A 174 -10.00 7.65 0.82
C LEU A 174 -9.79 9.16 0.63
N GLY A 175 -10.46 9.77 -0.35
CA GLY A 175 -10.41 11.21 -0.60
C GLY A 175 -10.95 12.02 0.57
N SER A 176 -12.01 11.55 1.23
CA SER A 176 -12.53 12.16 2.46
C SER A 176 -11.50 12.08 3.60
N GLY A 177 -10.79 10.95 3.72
CA GLY A 177 -9.66 10.79 4.63
C GLY A 177 -8.50 11.76 4.36
N LEU A 178 -8.18 11.99 3.08
CA LEU A 178 -7.17 12.98 2.67
C LEU A 178 -7.58 14.39 3.06
N VAL A 179 -8.81 14.81 2.72
CA VAL A 179 -9.35 16.12 3.07
C VAL A 179 -9.36 16.31 4.58
N TRP A 180 -9.79 15.30 5.33
CA TRP A 180 -9.78 15.32 6.79
C TRP A 180 -8.36 15.52 7.35
N SER A 181 -7.37 14.81 6.80
CA SER A 181 -5.97 14.91 7.21
C SER A 181 -5.39 16.30 6.90
N LEU A 182 -5.66 16.84 5.72
CA LEU A 182 -5.19 18.18 5.31
C LEU A 182 -5.76 19.31 6.18
N ARG A 183 -7.00 19.15 6.65
CA ARG A 183 -7.65 20.09 7.59
C ARG A 183 -6.99 20.12 8.96
N GLN A 184 -6.22 19.09 9.33
CA GLN A 184 -5.48 19.10 10.58
C GLN A 184 -4.28 20.06 10.54
N PHE A 185 -3.85 20.55 9.37
CA PHE A 185 -2.66 21.39 9.26
C PHE A 185 -2.99 22.85 8.90
N PRO A 186 -2.35 23.83 9.56
CA PRO A 186 -2.30 25.20 9.04
C PRO A 186 -1.47 25.23 7.73
N CYS A 187 -1.76 26.20 6.86
CA CYS A 187 -1.19 26.28 5.50
C CYS A 187 0.33 26.04 5.37
N PRO A 188 1.23 26.65 6.16
CA PRO A 188 2.67 26.43 6.01
C PRO A 188 3.10 25.00 6.35
N ILE A 189 2.48 24.39 7.36
CA ILE A 189 2.76 23.00 7.76
C ILE A 189 2.18 22.04 6.72
N ARG A 190 0.98 22.33 6.20
CA ARG A 190 0.33 21.53 5.15
C ARG A 190 1.25 21.34 3.95
N ARG A 191 1.89 22.41 3.46
CA ARG A 191 2.82 22.35 2.32
C ARG A 191 3.99 21.40 2.59
N ARG A 192 4.60 21.47 3.78
CA ARG A 192 5.71 20.60 4.19
C ARG A 192 5.32 19.12 4.16
N TRP A 193 4.15 18.79 4.71
CA TRP A 193 3.66 17.41 4.73
C TRP A 193 3.30 16.90 3.33
N MET A 194 2.70 17.74 2.49
CA MET A 194 2.44 17.40 1.09
C MET A 194 3.74 17.16 0.31
N GLN A 195 4.77 18.00 0.48
CA GLN A 195 6.08 17.80 -0.13
C GLN A 195 6.71 16.48 0.31
N ALA A 196 6.64 16.17 1.61
CA ALA A 196 7.14 14.91 2.16
C ALA A 196 6.41 13.70 1.56
N LEU A 197 5.08 13.77 1.42
CA LEU A 197 4.27 12.72 0.80
C LEU A 197 4.63 12.49 -0.67
N VAL A 198 4.75 13.57 -1.47
CA VAL A 198 5.13 13.47 -2.88
C VAL A 198 6.51 12.84 -3.03
N LEU A 199 7.48 13.29 -2.22
CA LEU A 199 8.84 12.77 -2.27
C LEU A 199 8.89 11.30 -1.79
N ALA A 200 8.14 10.95 -0.73
CA ALA A 200 8.02 9.57 -0.28
C ALA A 200 7.41 8.67 -1.36
N TYR A 201 6.38 9.13 -2.06
CA TYR A 201 5.80 8.38 -3.17
C TYR A 201 6.84 8.11 -4.28
N ILE A 202 7.62 9.13 -4.66
CA ILE A 202 8.68 8.99 -5.66
C ILE A 202 9.77 8.02 -5.18
N ILE A 203 10.23 8.15 -3.94
CA ILE A 203 11.32 7.33 -3.37
C ILE A 203 10.88 5.87 -3.13
N VAL A 204 9.61 5.64 -2.84
CA VAL A 204 9.11 4.29 -2.50
C VAL A 204 8.45 3.64 -3.69
N VAL A 205 7.37 4.22 -4.21
CA VAL A 205 6.48 3.52 -5.15
C VAL A 205 7.18 3.26 -6.50
N ILE A 206 7.90 4.24 -7.03
CA ILE A 206 8.59 4.08 -8.33
C ILE A 206 9.69 2.99 -8.25
N PRO A 207 10.61 3.01 -7.25
CA PRO A 207 11.58 1.94 -7.10
C PRO A 207 10.96 0.57 -6.84
N LEU A 208 9.88 0.48 -6.04
CA LEU A 208 9.19 -0.80 -5.81
C LEU A 208 8.63 -1.39 -7.10
N GLN A 209 8.03 -0.56 -7.97
CA GLN A 209 7.53 -1.02 -9.28
C GLN A 209 8.66 -1.55 -10.17
N LYS A 210 9.81 -0.86 -10.21
CA LYS A 210 10.99 -1.32 -10.95
C LYS A 210 11.57 -2.60 -10.36
N ALA A 211 11.69 -2.66 -9.04
CA ALA A 211 12.17 -3.83 -8.32
C ALA A 211 11.26 -5.04 -8.57
N ASN A 212 9.94 -4.83 -8.65
CA ASN A 212 8.98 -5.91 -8.93
C ASN A 212 9.23 -6.57 -10.30
N ALA A 213 9.62 -5.80 -11.31
CA ALA A 213 9.99 -6.34 -12.62
C ALA A 213 11.23 -7.24 -12.54
N VAL A 214 12.21 -6.86 -11.73
CA VAL A 214 13.42 -7.66 -11.47
C VAL A 214 13.09 -8.93 -10.70
N ILE A 215 12.27 -8.84 -9.64
CA ILE A 215 11.81 -10.01 -8.87
C ILE A 215 11.05 -10.97 -9.78
N ARG A 216 10.14 -10.49 -10.62
CA ARG A 216 9.40 -11.32 -11.57
C ARG A 216 10.34 -12.09 -12.49
N SER A 217 11.32 -11.42 -13.10
CA SER A 217 12.31 -12.05 -13.97
C SER A 217 13.13 -13.11 -13.22
N ALA A 218 13.52 -12.81 -11.97
CA ALA A 218 14.25 -13.75 -11.13
C ALA A 218 13.43 -14.96 -10.69
N VAL A 219 12.13 -14.79 -10.42
CA VAL A 219 11.19 -15.88 -10.11
C VAL A 219 10.95 -16.76 -11.33
N GLU A 220 10.82 -16.16 -12.52
CA GLU A 220 10.69 -16.91 -13.78
C GLU A 220 11.93 -17.77 -14.07
N GLN A 221 13.12 -17.24 -13.77
CA GLN A 221 14.39 -17.96 -13.89
C GLN A 221 14.68 -18.89 -12.69
N GLU A 222 13.73 -19.02 -11.75
CA GLU A 222 13.84 -19.86 -10.55
C GLU A 222 15.12 -19.59 -9.72
N LEU A 223 15.58 -18.33 -9.69
CA LEU A 223 16.81 -17.97 -9.00
C LEU A 223 16.66 -18.20 -7.48
N PRO A 224 17.66 -18.84 -6.81
CA PRO A 224 17.55 -19.22 -5.39
C PRO A 224 17.25 -18.06 -4.42
N TRP A 225 17.70 -16.85 -4.76
CA TRP A 225 17.48 -15.65 -3.96
C TRP A 225 16.08 -15.05 -4.13
N ALA A 226 15.35 -15.41 -5.19
CA ALA A 226 13.98 -14.93 -5.46
C ALA A 226 12.89 -15.95 -5.05
N THR A 227 13.31 -17.15 -4.61
CA THR A 227 12.41 -18.19 -4.10
C THR A 227 11.47 -17.66 -3.01
N PRO A 228 10.21 -18.13 -2.98
CA PRO A 228 9.25 -17.70 -1.97
C PRO A 228 9.62 -18.24 -0.58
N LEU A 229 9.48 -17.38 0.42
CA LEU A 229 9.49 -17.69 1.85
C LEU A 229 8.16 -17.19 2.42
N ALA A 230 7.33 -18.11 2.92
CA ALA A 230 5.98 -17.80 3.40
C ALA A 230 5.12 -17.04 2.37
N GLY A 231 5.19 -17.43 1.10
CA GLY A 231 4.43 -16.82 0.01
C GLY A 231 4.99 -15.49 -0.52
N TRP A 232 6.13 -15.01 -0.03
CA TRP A 232 6.78 -13.79 -0.51
C TRP A 232 8.20 -14.06 -1.00
N SER A 233 8.64 -13.42 -2.09
CA SER A 233 10.04 -13.49 -2.49
C SER A 233 10.97 -12.97 -1.39
N LYS A 234 12.06 -13.68 -1.08
CA LYS A 234 13.02 -13.33 0.00
C LYS A 234 13.46 -11.85 0.03
N PRO A 235 13.70 -11.15 -1.09
CA PRO A 235 14.10 -9.75 -1.06
C PRO A 235 13.03 -8.83 -0.45
N VAL A 236 11.75 -9.19 -0.56
CA VAL A 236 10.67 -8.43 0.08
C VAL A 236 10.84 -8.46 1.59
N TRP A 237 11.18 -9.61 2.17
CA TRP A 237 11.46 -9.73 3.61
C TRP A 237 12.64 -8.88 4.06
N TRP A 238 13.75 -8.88 3.33
CA TRP A 238 14.93 -8.10 3.69
C TRP A 238 14.65 -6.59 3.67
N VAL A 239 13.96 -6.13 2.61
CA VAL A 239 13.56 -4.72 2.53
C VAL A 239 12.56 -4.37 3.63
N THR A 240 11.59 -5.25 3.92
CA THR A 240 10.62 -5.04 5.00
C THR A 240 11.30 -4.90 6.35
N ALA A 241 12.27 -5.77 6.65
CA ALA A 241 13.06 -5.70 7.87
C ALA A 241 13.85 -4.37 7.96
N GLY A 242 14.46 -3.92 6.86
CA GLY A 242 15.13 -2.62 6.80
C GLY A 242 14.18 -1.46 7.10
N PHE A 243 12.98 -1.46 6.52
CA PHE A 243 11.97 -0.44 6.79
C PHE A 243 11.43 -0.49 8.23
N LEU A 244 11.35 -1.67 8.86
CA LEU A 244 10.98 -1.79 10.27
C LEU A 244 12.03 -1.12 11.16
N LEU A 245 13.31 -1.35 10.89
CA LEU A 245 14.41 -0.69 11.60
C LEU A 245 14.37 0.84 11.41
N LEU A 246 14.09 1.31 10.19
CA LEU A 246 13.93 2.75 9.90
C LEU A 246 12.75 3.36 10.67
N LEU A 247 11.63 2.66 10.78
CA LEU A 247 10.46 3.13 11.53
C LEU A 247 10.74 3.19 13.03
N VAL A 248 11.45 2.20 13.59
CA VAL A 248 11.91 2.21 14.99
C VAL A 248 12.87 3.39 15.21
N GLY A 249 13.84 3.58 14.33
CA GLY A 249 14.76 4.72 14.39
C GLY A 249 14.03 6.05 14.34
N TRP A 250 13.04 6.19 13.45
CA TRP A 250 12.17 7.36 13.39
C TRP A 250 11.44 7.60 14.72
N TYR A 251 10.84 6.55 15.31
CA TYR A 251 10.10 6.66 16.57
C TYR A 251 10.99 7.21 17.69
N LEU A 252 12.20 6.67 17.83
CA LEU A 252 13.15 7.12 18.86
C LEU A 252 13.57 8.58 18.66
N LEU A 253 13.84 8.98 17.41
CA LEU A 253 14.20 10.37 17.08
C LEU A 253 13.05 11.35 17.32
N ALA A 254 11.82 10.97 16.94
CA ALA A 254 10.64 11.78 17.14
C ALA A 254 10.30 11.95 18.63
N GLU A 255 10.40 10.87 19.42
CA GLU A 255 10.16 10.92 20.86
C GLU A 255 11.18 11.84 21.56
N ASN A 256 12.47 11.73 21.20
CA ASN A 256 13.50 12.62 21.71
C ASN A 256 13.22 14.10 21.34
N HIS A 257 12.82 14.37 20.10
CA HIS A 257 12.45 15.71 19.66
C HIS A 257 11.29 16.31 20.48
N PHE A 258 10.24 15.53 20.75
CA PHE A 258 9.10 16.00 21.56
C PHE A 258 9.37 16.08 23.06
N ARG A 259 10.36 15.36 23.57
CA ARG A 259 10.81 15.49 24.96
C ARG A 259 11.62 16.77 25.14
N ASN A 260 12.58 17.03 24.27
CA ASN A 260 13.47 18.19 24.38
C ASN A 260 12.78 19.52 23.98
N GLY A 261 11.72 19.48 23.18
CA GLY A 261 10.91 20.65 22.84
C GLY A 261 9.80 20.99 23.83
N ARG A 262 9.77 20.35 25.00
CA ARG A 262 8.83 20.62 26.11
C ARG A 262 9.47 21.43 27.25
N GLU A 263 10.75 21.76 27.14
CA GLU A 263 11.45 22.78 27.93
C GLU A 263 11.35 24.14 27.21
#